data_AF-A0A699Z6A5-F1
#
_entry.id   AF-A0A699Z6A5-F1
#
_cell.length_a   1.000
_cell.length_b   1.000
_cell.length_c   1.000
_cell.angle_alpha   90.00
_cell.angle_beta   90.00
_cell.angle_gamma   90.00
#
_symmetry.space_group_name_H-M   'P 1'
#
loop_
_entity.id
_entity.type
_entity.pdbx_description
1 polymer ?
#
loop_
_entity_poly.entity_id
_entity_poly.type
_entity_poly.pdbx_seq_one_letter_code
_entity_poly.pdbx_strand_id
1 'polypeptide(L)'
;MIQPRPLLGLHGGFAEEGDELQAITLQVRNAEYVGAMLKLRRPDLFRVLTKNANLLCMEPQLVQTRYAGLHKVLGVDAELVRALVIKFPPILNYDTEVVGRRMDVLHQLASSRTQWQEDVELIGHNLLVFWLKDYIDLRARLEFLVAQKLSSSITLRMVFKTSNNTFARKYQGL
;
A
#
# COMPACT_ATOMS: atom_id res chain seq x y z
N MET A 1 -36.73 -48.95 -38.34
CA MET A 1 -35.27 -48.68 -38.33
C MET A 1 -35.04 -47.39 -37.56
N ILE A 2 -34.57 -47.49 -36.31
CA ILE A 2 -34.26 -46.34 -35.45
C ILE A 2 -32.74 -46.29 -35.32
N GLN A 3 -32.12 -45.22 -35.81
CA GLN A 3 -30.69 -44.96 -35.63
C GLN A 3 -30.45 -44.47 -34.19
N PRO A 4 -29.45 -44.99 -33.45
CA PRO A 4 -29.13 -44.50 -32.13
C PRO A 4 -28.41 -43.15 -32.22
N ARG A 5 -28.83 -42.18 -31.39
CA ARG A 5 -28.10 -40.93 -31.17
C ARG A 5 -26.78 -41.22 -30.42
N PRO A 6 -25.66 -40.55 -30.76
CA PRO A 6 -24.45 -40.66 -29.98
C PRO A 6 -24.62 -39.88 -28.67
N LEU A 7 -24.23 -40.51 -27.56
CA LEU A 7 -24.10 -39.88 -26.25
C LEU A 7 -22.92 -38.89 -26.32
N LEU A 8 -23.22 -37.59 -26.23
CA LEU A 8 -22.21 -36.56 -26.04
C LEU A 8 -21.51 -36.82 -24.70
N GLY A 9 -20.19 -37.01 -24.78
CA GLY A 9 -19.32 -37.29 -23.65
C GLY A 9 -19.35 -36.17 -22.61
N LEU A 10 -19.63 -36.56 -21.38
CA LEU A 10 -19.35 -35.80 -20.16
C LEU A 10 -17.84 -35.82 -19.89
N HIS A 11 -17.05 -35.03 -20.62
CA HIS A 11 -15.63 -34.83 -20.32
C HIS A 11 -15.33 -33.33 -20.22
N GLY A 12 -15.59 -32.78 -19.03
CA GLY A 12 -15.26 -31.39 -18.69
C GLY A 12 -15.00 -31.11 -17.20
N GLY A 13 -15.43 -31.97 -16.27
CA GLY A 13 -15.44 -31.64 -14.83
C GLY A 13 -14.13 -31.88 -14.05
N PHE A 14 -13.20 -32.70 -14.53
CA PHE A 14 -12.06 -33.13 -13.69
C PHE A 14 -10.83 -32.23 -13.78
N ALA A 15 -10.68 -31.41 -14.83
CA ALA A 15 -9.54 -30.51 -14.98
C ALA A 15 -9.71 -29.25 -14.11
N GLU A 16 -10.93 -28.72 -14.02
CA GLU A 16 -11.22 -27.49 -13.27
C GLU A 16 -11.11 -27.69 -11.74
N GLU A 17 -11.53 -28.85 -11.22
CA GLU A 17 -11.40 -29.18 -9.79
C GLU A 17 -9.92 -29.30 -9.34
N GLY A 18 -9.05 -29.80 -10.22
CA GLY A 18 -7.62 -29.94 -9.94
C GLY A 18 -6.89 -28.61 -9.88
N ASP A 19 -7.30 -27.65 -10.70
CA ASP A 19 -6.72 -26.30 -10.73
C ASP A 19 -7.20 -25.45 -9.54
N GLU A 20 -8.47 -25.59 -9.15
CA GLU A 20 -9.03 -24.89 -7.99
C GLU A 20 -8.36 -25.33 -6.68
N LEU A 21 -8.15 -26.64 -6.47
CA LEU A 21 -7.49 -27.15 -5.28
C LEU A 21 -6.03 -26.68 -5.18
N GLN A 22 -5.33 -26.59 -6.31
CA GLN A 22 -3.97 -26.04 -6.37
C GLN A 22 -3.96 -24.54 -6.03
N ALA A 23 -4.91 -23.78 -6.56
CA ALA A 23 -5.04 -22.35 -6.26
C ALA A 23 -5.30 -22.10 -4.77
N ILE A 24 -6.23 -22.84 -4.15
CA ILE A 24 -6.51 -22.74 -2.70
C ILE A 24 -5.26 -23.09 -1.89
N THR A 25 -4.56 -24.17 -2.24
CA THR A 25 -3.34 -24.60 -1.55
C THR A 25 -2.26 -23.52 -1.61
N LEU A 26 -2.08 -22.91 -2.79
CA LEU A 26 -1.14 -21.79 -2.98
C LEU A 26 -1.52 -20.58 -2.12
N GLN A 27 -2.80 -20.19 -2.10
CA GLN A 27 -3.28 -19.06 -1.31
C GLN A 27 -3.10 -19.28 0.19
N VAL A 28 -3.35 -20.50 0.69
CA VAL A 28 -3.12 -20.86 2.10
C VAL A 28 -1.63 -20.72 2.44
N ARG A 29 -0.74 -21.27 1.60
CA ARG A 29 0.72 -21.15 1.76
C ARG A 29 1.17 -19.68 1.80
N ASN A 30 0.63 -18.86 0.91
CA ASN A 30 0.97 -17.44 0.84
C ASN A 30 0.44 -16.66 2.06
N ALA A 31 -0.77 -16.98 2.53
CA ALA A 31 -1.32 -16.42 3.77
C ALA A 31 -0.45 -16.76 4.99
N GLU A 32 -0.03 -18.03 5.13
CA GLU A 32 0.86 -18.48 6.19
C GLU A 32 2.20 -17.77 6.14
N TYR A 33 2.78 -17.62 4.95
CA TYR A 33 4.02 -16.87 4.73
C TYR A 33 3.92 -15.42 5.20
N VAL A 34 2.86 -14.71 4.78
CA VAL A 34 2.62 -13.31 5.20
C VAL A 34 2.43 -13.22 6.72
N GLY A 35 1.69 -14.17 7.31
CA GLY A 35 1.48 -14.25 8.75
C GLY A 35 2.79 -14.42 9.53
N ALA A 36 3.66 -15.32 9.08
CA ALA A 36 4.97 -15.55 9.67
C ALA A 36 5.89 -14.32 9.52
N MET A 37 5.98 -13.77 8.30
CA MET A 37 6.81 -12.60 7.99
C MET A 37 6.45 -11.39 8.86
N LEU A 38 5.15 -11.11 9.02
CA LEU A 38 4.66 -9.98 9.81
C LEU A 38 4.45 -10.31 11.29
N LYS A 39 4.77 -11.53 11.74
CA LYS A 39 4.55 -12.00 13.12
C LYS A 39 3.11 -11.75 13.58
N LEU A 40 2.13 -12.14 12.77
CA LEU A 40 0.71 -11.91 13.01
C LEU A 40 0.01 -13.13 13.59
N ARG A 41 -0.97 -12.87 14.46
CA ARG A 41 -1.96 -13.88 14.84
C ARG A 41 -3.02 -13.99 13.74
N ARG A 42 -3.72 -15.13 13.66
CA ARG A 42 -4.76 -15.38 12.65
C ARG A 42 -5.78 -14.25 12.47
N PRO A 43 -6.34 -13.63 13.54
CA PRO A 43 -7.29 -12.52 13.35
C PRO A 43 -6.69 -11.29 12.67
N ASP A 44 -5.43 -10.96 12.98
CA ASP A 44 -4.74 -9.81 12.39
C ASP A 44 -4.28 -10.10 10.96
N LEU A 45 -3.87 -11.34 10.69
CA LEU A 45 -3.60 -11.81 9.33
C LEU A 45 -4.84 -11.67 8.44
N PHE A 46 -6.01 -12.12 8.92
CA PHE A 46 -7.26 -11.97 8.17
C PHE A 46 -7.58 -10.50 7.88
N ARG A 47 -7.37 -9.60 8.85
CA ARG A 47 -7.54 -8.15 8.64
C ARG A 47 -6.57 -7.56 7.62
N VAL A 48 -5.35 -8.09 7.54
CA VAL A 48 -4.35 -7.66 6.54
C VAL A 48 -4.75 -8.14 5.15
N LEU A 49 -5.15 -9.42 5.02
CA LEU A 49 -5.52 -10.02 3.74
C LEU A 49 -6.83 -9.44 3.18
N THR A 50 -7.80 -9.08 4.03
CA THR A 50 -9.02 -8.40 3.58
C THR A 50 -8.76 -6.99 3.05
N LYS A 51 -7.71 -6.31 3.53
CA LYS A 51 -7.28 -5.00 2.98
C LYS A 51 -6.43 -5.12 1.72
N ASN A 52 -5.78 -6.26 1.49
CA ASN A 52 -4.96 -6.50 0.32
C ASN A 52 -4.96 -7.98 -0.07
N ALA A 53 -6.01 -8.38 -0.80
CA ALA A 53 -6.16 -9.76 -1.26
C ALA A 53 -5.06 -10.19 -2.24
N ASN A 54 -4.39 -9.24 -2.91
CA ASN A 54 -3.30 -9.52 -3.84
C ASN A 54 -2.16 -10.31 -3.18
N LEU A 55 -1.97 -10.18 -1.86
CA LEU A 55 -0.96 -10.94 -1.12
C LEU A 55 -1.18 -12.45 -1.18
N LEU A 56 -2.41 -12.92 -1.41
CA LEU A 56 -2.71 -14.35 -1.59
C LEU A 56 -2.19 -14.88 -2.93
N CYS A 57 -2.06 -14.01 -3.93
CA CYS A 57 -1.64 -14.36 -5.28
C CYS A 57 -0.19 -13.98 -5.58
N MET A 58 0.48 -13.27 -4.68
CA MET A 58 1.88 -12.86 -4.86
C MET A 58 2.84 -13.97 -4.46
N GLU A 59 3.91 -14.12 -5.25
CA GLU A 59 5.02 -15.01 -4.89
C GLU A 59 5.67 -14.57 -3.55
N PRO A 60 5.89 -15.49 -2.59
CA PRO A 60 6.49 -15.18 -1.31
C PRO A 60 7.81 -14.39 -1.41
N GLN A 61 8.66 -14.75 -2.37
CA GLN A 61 9.96 -14.09 -2.61
C GLN A 61 9.79 -12.64 -3.04
N LEU A 62 8.75 -12.34 -3.84
CA LEU A 62 8.44 -10.96 -4.24
C LEU A 62 7.96 -10.15 -3.04
N VAL A 63 7.05 -10.70 -2.23
CA VAL A 63 6.57 -10.07 -0.98
C VAL A 63 7.74 -9.78 -0.05
N GLN A 64 8.64 -10.74 0.12
CA GLN A 64 9.85 -10.60 0.94
C GLN A 64 10.76 -9.49 0.44
N THR A 65 11.03 -9.47 -0.87
CA THR A 65 11.91 -8.49 -1.50
C THR A 65 11.36 -7.09 -1.32
N ARG A 66 10.05 -6.91 -1.55
CA ARG A 66 9.38 -5.62 -1.35
C ARG A 66 9.40 -5.21 0.12
N TYR A 67 9.03 -6.10 1.04
CA TYR A 67 9.06 -5.84 2.48
C TYR A 67 10.46 -5.45 2.96
N ALA A 68 11.49 -6.20 2.56
CA ALA A 68 12.88 -5.92 2.88
C ALA A 68 13.38 -4.63 2.22
N GLY A 69 12.88 -4.23 1.06
CA GLY A 69 13.27 -2.96 0.45
C GLY A 69 12.63 -1.73 1.11
N LEU A 70 11.49 -1.88 1.80
CA LEU A 70 10.77 -0.75 2.41
C LEU A 70 11.59 -0.01 3.47
N HIS A 71 12.34 -0.71 4.33
CA HIS A 71 13.16 -0.02 5.35
C HIS A 71 14.21 0.89 4.73
N LYS A 72 14.81 0.47 3.60
CA LYS A 72 15.84 1.24 2.91
C LYS A 72 15.27 2.52 2.31
N VAL A 73 14.13 2.42 1.62
CA VAL A 73 13.55 3.54 0.89
C VAL A 73 12.74 4.50 1.78
N LEU A 74 12.28 4.03 2.94
CA LEU A 74 11.58 4.86 3.91
C LEU A 74 12.53 5.51 4.93
N GLY A 75 13.75 4.98 5.10
CA GLY A 75 14.71 5.48 6.09
C GLY A 75 14.27 5.25 7.54
N VAL A 76 13.39 4.26 7.78
CA VAL A 76 12.80 3.98 9.10
C VAL A 76 13.14 2.57 9.57
N ASP A 77 13.06 2.35 10.88
CA ASP A 77 13.35 1.04 11.47
C ASP A 77 12.36 -0.06 11.02
N ALA A 78 12.78 -1.31 11.22
CA ALA A 78 12.01 -2.48 10.80
C ALA A 78 10.66 -2.61 11.51
N GLU A 79 10.53 -2.15 12.77
CA GLU A 79 9.28 -2.22 13.51
C GLU A 79 8.26 -1.20 12.95
N LEU A 80 8.73 -0.02 12.55
CA LEU A 80 7.91 0.99 11.90
C LEU A 80 7.47 0.53 10.51
N VAL A 81 8.34 -0.12 9.73
CA VAL A 81 7.95 -0.76 8.46
C VAL A 81 6.90 -1.83 8.69
N ARG A 82 7.08 -2.69 9.70
CA ARG A 82 6.10 -3.72 10.06
C ARG A 82 4.74 -3.09 10.40
N ALA A 83 4.72 -2.07 11.26
CA ALA A 83 3.51 -1.35 11.64
C ALA A 83 2.83 -0.68 10.43
N LEU A 84 3.62 -0.09 9.52
CA LEU A 84 3.16 0.51 8.29
C LEU A 84 2.47 -0.51 7.38
N VAL A 85 3.10 -1.67 7.17
CA VAL A 85 2.56 -2.75 6.31
C VAL A 85 1.29 -3.33 6.91
N ILE A 86 1.21 -3.50 8.23
CA ILE A 86 -0.04 -3.98 8.88
C ILE A 86 -1.16 -2.95 8.72
N LYS A 87 -0.85 -1.66 8.84
CA LYS A 87 -1.83 -0.58 8.74
C LYS A 87 -2.31 -0.39 7.30
N PHE A 88 -1.38 -0.41 6.35
CA PHE A 88 -1.58 -0.21 4.91
C PHE A 88 -0.89 -1.31 4.08
N PRO A 89 -1.45 -2.54 4.07
CA PRO A 89 -0.89 -3.66 3.31
C PRO A 89 -0.71 -3.43 1.80
N PRO A 90 -1.55 -2.61 1.11
CA PRO A 90 -1.35 -2.29 -0.30
C PRO A 90 0.01 -1.67 -0.64
N ILE A 91 0.78 -1.17 0.35
CA ILE A 91 2.14 -0.71 0.11
C ILE A 91 3.03 -1.77 -0.57
N LEU A 92 2.77 -3.06 -0.30
CA LEU A 92 3.49 -4.18 -0.89
C LEU A 92 3.09 -4.49 -2.35
N ASN A 93 2.08 -3.81 -2.88
CA ASN A 93 1.73 -3.92 -4.30
C ASN A 93 2.65 -3.06 -5.17
N TYR A 94 3.31 -2.06 -4.58
CA TYR A 94 4.24 -1.17 -5.28
C TYR A 94 5.65 -1.75 -5.27
N ASP A 95 6.39 -1.46 -6.33
CA ASP A 95 7.83 -1.65 -6.32
C ASP A 95 8.47 -0.66 -5.35
N THR A 96 9.54 -1.09 -4.68
CA THR A 96 10.22 -0.30 -3.67
C THR A 96 10.78 1.00 -4.23
N GLU A 97 11.17 1.02 -5.51
CA GLU A 97 11.57 2.23 -6.22
C GLU A 97 10.45 3.26 -6.34
N VAL A 98 9.20 2.83 -6.55
CA VAL A 98 8.05 3.74 -6.61
C VAL A 98 7.85 4.40 -5.25
N VAL A 99 7.95 3.61 -4.17
CA VAL A 99 7.86 4.13 -2.79
C VAL A 99 8.99 5.11 -2.52
N GLY A 100 10.23 4.78 -2.90
CA GLY A 100 11.39 5.66 -2.77
C GLY A 100 11.19 7.00 -3.48
N ARG A 101 10.80 6.99 -4.76
CA ARG A 101 10.52 8.22 -5.51
C ARG A 101 9.45 9.09 -4.84
N ARG A 102 8.42 8.49 -4.22
CA ARG A 102 7.42 9.27 -3.46
C ARG A 102 8.01 9.89 -2.21
N MET A 103 8.95 9.22 -1.54
CA MET A 103 9.67 9.80 -0.40
C MET A 103 10.60 10.93 -0.84
N ASP A 104 11.32 10.76 -1.95
CA ASP A 104 12.19 11.80 -2.50
C ASP A 104 11.41 13.09 -2.80
N VAL A 105 10.22 12.96 -3.40
CA VAL A 105 9.31 14.09 -3.66
C VAL A 105 8.86 14.76 -2.35
N LEU A 106 8.56 13.97 -1.31
CA LEU A 106 8.19 14.53 -0.01
C LEU A 106 9.35 15.33 0.60
N HIS A 107 10.56 14.77 0.62
CA HIS A 107 11.76 15.44 1.12
C HIS A 107 12.06 16.71 0.32
N GLN A 108 11.93 16.67 -1.01
CA GLN A 108 12.13 17.83 -1.87
C GLN A 108 11.12 18.95 -1.54
N LEU A 109 9.83 18.64 -1.43
CA LEU A 109 8.80 19.62 -1.09
C LEU A 109 8.98 20.15 0.34
N ALA A 110 9.35 19.28 1.28
CA ALA A 110 9.63 19.64 2.67
C ALA A 110 10.87 20.54 2.81
N SER A 111 11.90 20.37 1.97
CA SER A 111 13.13 21.17 2.00
C SER A 111 12.89 22.67 1.75
N SER A 112 11.75 23.03 1.17
CA SER A 112 11.35 24.43 1.01
C SER A 112 11.08 25.15 2.34
N ARG A 113 10.93 24.40 3.45
CA ARG A 113 10.56 24.93 4.77
C ARG A 113 11.18 24.10 5.90
N THR A 114 11.95 24.73 6.78
CA THR A 114 12.59 24.09 7.95
C THR A 114 11.59 23.28 8.79
N GLN A 115 10.41 23.83 9.08
CA GLN A 115 9.39 23.12 9.86
C GLN A 115 8.89 21.83 9.20
N TRP A 116 8.76 21.79 7.87
CA TRP A 116 8.34 20.58 7.16
C TRP A 116 9.45 19.56 7.10
N GLN A 117 10.70 20.01 6.96
CA GLN A 117 11.85 19.14 7.05
C GLN A 117 11.87 18.42 8.40
N GLU A 118 11.72 19.15 9.51
CA GLU A 118 11.58 18.58 10.86
C GLU A 118 10.38 17.62 10.98
N ASP A 119 9.23 17.98 10.39
CA ASP A 119 8.05 17.11 10.37
C ASP A 119 8.29 15.78 9.63
N VAL A 120 9.12 15.78 8.57
CA VAL A 120 9.50 14.55 7.84
C VAL A 120 10.45 13.71 8.67
N GLU A 121 11.44 14.30 9.35
CA GLU A 121 12.37 13.54 10.21
C GLU A 121 11.65 12.85 11.37
N LEU A 122 10.54 13.42 11.84
CA LEU A 122 9.72 12.87 12.94
C LEU A 122 8.45 12.15 12.46
N ILE A 123 8.38 11.80 11.16
CA ILE A 123 7.15 11.27 10.57
C ILE A 123 6.84 9.85 11.08
N GLY A 124 5.73 9.72 11.82
CA GLY A 124 5.25 8.41 12.26
C GLY A 124 4.53 7.64 11.15
N HIS A 125 4.42 6.30 11.32
CA HIS A 125 3.75 5.40 10.36
C HIS A 125 2.37 5.88 9.89
N ASN A 126 1.55 6.47 10.78
CA ASN A 126 0.22 6.96 10.40
C ASN A 126 0.27 8.08 9.34
N LEU A 127 1.22 9.01 9.44
CA LEU A 127 1.36 10.08 8.45
C LEU A 127 1.98 9.56 7.15
N LEU A 128 2.91 8.62 7.23
CA LEU A 128 3.44 7.92 6.05
C LEU A 128 2.34 7.17 5.30
N VAL A 129 1.40 6.51 6.00
CA VAL A 129 0.23 5.90 5.35
C VAL A 129 -0.56 6.93 4.55
N PHE A 130 -0.86 8.09 5.11
CA PHE A 130 -1.58 9.14 4.39
C PHE A 130 -0.81 9.58 3.14
N TRP A 131 0.48 9.90 3.30
CA TRP A 131 1.34 10.30 2.19
C TRP A 131 1.35 9.28 1.06
N LEU A 132 1.56 8.00 1.39
CA LEU A 132 1.71 6.95 0.38
C LEU A 132 0.39 6.57 -0.26
N LYS A 133 -0.70 6.55 0.51
CA LYS A 133 -2.03 6.18 0.03
C LYS A 133 -2.64 7.28 -0.84
N ASP A 134 -2.58 8.53 -0.39
CA ASP A 134 -3.24 9.67 -1.00
C ASP A 134 -2.22 10.58 -1.74
N TYR A 135 -1.17 9.96 -2.27
CA TYR A 135 0.03 10.62 -2.84
C TYR A 135 -0.30 11.74 -3.83
N ILE A 136 -1.20 11.48 -4.80
CA ILE A 136 -1.49 12.44 -5.86
C ILE A 136 -2.09 13.74 -5.28
N ASP A 137 -3.09 13.61 -4.43
CA ASP A 137 -3.77 14.76 -3.81
C ASP A 137 -2.84 15.50 -2.85
N LEU A 138 -2.10 14.77 -1.99
CA LEU A 138 -1.21 15.39 -1.01
C LEU A 138 -0.01 16.07 -1.67
N ARG A 139 0.54 15.47 -2.73
CA ARG A 139 1.57 16.11 -3.54
C ARG A 139 1.07 17.42 -4.14
N ALA A 140 -0.08 17.41 -4.81
CA ALA A 140 -0.64 18.62 -5.44
C ALA A 140 -0.89 19.74 -4.42
N ARG A 141 -1.38 19.39 -3.21
CA ARG A 141 -1.56 20.37 -2.13
C ARG A 141 -0.25 20.96 -1.64
N LEU A 142 0.78 20.15 -1.46
CA LEU A 142 2.10 20.64 -1.04
C LEU A 142 2.71 21.53 -2.13
N GLU A 143 2.65 21.11 -3.40
CA GLU A 143 3.10 21.91 -4.55
C GLU A 143 2.39 23.27 -4.60
N PHE A 144 1.06 23.28 -4.42
CA PHE A 144 0.27 24.52 -4.35
C PHE A 144 0.74 25.44 -3.22
N LEU A 145 0.91 24.91 -2.00
CA LEU A 145 1.35 25.70 -0.85
C LEU A 145 2.77 26.27 -1.04
N VAL A 146 3.67 25.51 -1.68
CA VAL A 146 5.01 25.97 -2.03
C VAL A 146 4.92 27.10 -3.06
N ALA A 147 4.17 26.90 -4.15
CA ALA A 147 4.04 27.89 -5.22
C ALA A 147 3.44 29.22 -4.74
N GLN A 148 2.42 29.16 -3.89
CA GLN A 148 1.74 30.33 -3.34
C GLN A 148 2.49 31.00 -2.18
N LYS A 149 3.62 30.43 -1.73
CA LYS A 149 4.39 30.90 -0.56
C LYS A 149 3.54 31.06 0.71
N LEU A 150 2.46 30.27 0.85
CA LEU A 150 1.47 30.45 1.92
C LEU A 150 1.98 29.88 3.25
N SER A 151 2.03 30.78 4.25
CA SER A 151 2.19 30.61 5.70
C SER A 151 3.26 29.65 6.23
N SER A 152 4.15 30.18 7.07
CA SER A 152 5.20 29.50 7.83
C SER A 152 4.71 28.58 8.97
N SER A 153 3.41 28.58 9.31
CA SER A 153 2.88 27.87 10.50
C SER A 153 2.12 26.57 10.21
N ILE A 154 1.92 26.22 8.93
CA ILE A 154 1.22 24.99 8.56
C ILE A 154 2.18 23.80 8.71
N THR A 155 1.80 22.77 9.47
CA THR A 155 2.57 21.51 9.58
C THR A 155 2.13 20.49 8.53
N LEU A 156 3.00 19.51 8.20
CA LEU A 156 2.64 18.40 7.30
C LEU A 156 1.46 17.60 7.83
N ARG A 157 1.39 17.41 9.16
CA ARG A 157 0.24 16.77 9.81
C ARG A 157 -1.07 17.48 9.46
N MET A 158 -1.09 18.82 9.49
CA MET A 158 -2.29 19.58 9.11
C MET A 158 -2.62 19.41 7.64
N VAL A 159 -1.62 19.48 6.75
CA VAL A 159 -1.83 19.28 5.30
C VAL A 159 -2.43 17.90 5.02
N PHE A 160 -1.85 16.85 5.61
CA PHE A 160 -2.22 15.46 5.34
C PHE A 160 -3.60 15.08 5.90
N LYS A 161 -3.96 15.62 7.07
CA LYS A 161 -5.24 15.32 7.72
C LYS A 161 -6.40 16.19 7.26
N THR A 162 -6.14 17.31 6.58
CA THR A 162 -7.20 18.17 6.05
C THR A 162 -7.92 17.45 4.90
N SER A 163 -9.26 17.52 4.85
CA SER A 163 -10.02 16.95 3.72
C SER A 163 -9.84 17.79 2.45
N ASN A 164 -10.04 17.21 1.26
CA ASN A 164 -9.97 17.95 -0.02
C ASN A 164 -10.92 19.17 -0.01
N ASN A 165 -12.15 18.98 0.46
CA ASN A 165 -13.16 20.05 0.54
C ASN A 165 -12.76 21.16 1.50
N THR A 166 -12.21 20.82 2.66
CA THR A 166 -11.73 21.81 3.64
C THR A 166 -10.53 22.58 3.09
N PHE A 167 -9.59 21.88 2.44
CA PHE A 167 -8.42 22.49 1.83
C PHE A 167 -8.83 23.47 0.72
N ALA A 168 -9.68 23.02 -0.21
CA ALA A 168 -10.15 23.83 -1.33
C ALA A 168 -10.89 25.08 -0.86
N ARG A 169 -11.82 24.95 0.10
CA ARG A 169 -12.53 26.12 0.67
C ARG A 169 -11.59 27.12 1.33
N LYS A 170 -10.55 26.64 2.02
CA LYS A 170 -9.60 27.50 2.73
C LYS A 170 -8.77 28.37 1.79
N TYR A 171 -8.43 27.85 0.61
CA TYR A 171 -7.58 28.54 -0.37
C TYR A 171 -8.33 28.92 -1.64
N GLN A 172 -9.65 28.98 -1.58
CA GLN A 172 -10.49 29.41 -2.70
C GLN A 172 -10.22 30.88 -3.02
N GLY A 173 -9.92 31.19 -4.29
CA GLY A 173 -9.73 32.56 -4.77
C GLY A 173 -8.29 33.09 -4.71
N LEU A 174 -7.32 32.23 -4.43
CA LEU A 174 -5.87 32.47 -4.63
C LEU A 174 -5.39 31.77 -5.90
#